data_AF-A0A7C1AHW8-F1
#
_entry.id   AF-A0A7C1AHW8-F1
#
_cell.length_a   1.000
_cell.length_b   1.000
_cell.length_c   1.000
_cell.angle_alpha   90.00
_cell.angle_beta   90.00
_cell.angle_gamma   90.00
#
_symmetry.space_group_name_H-M   'P 1'
#
loop_
_entity.id
_entity.type
_entity.pdbx_description
1 polymer ?
#
loop_
_entity_poly.entity_id
_entity_poly.type
_entity_poly.pdbx_seq_one_letter_code
_entity_poly.pdbx_strand_id
1 'polypeptide(L)' 'MKKTKKTRQAVALKYSPDKDNAPKVAARGSGIIAEKIINSAKKYGIPVKDDPDLIEVLSKLNIEEEIPPNVYIVVAEL' A
#
# COMPACT_ATOMS: atom_id res chain seq x y z
N MET A 1 14.06 -27.64 4.45
CA MET A 1 13.19 -26.46 4.69
C MET A 1 12.82 -25.81 3.36
N LYS A 2 11.54 -25.85 2.95
CA LYS A 2 11.07 -25.11 1.77
C LYS A 2 11.08 -23.62 2.13
N LYS A 3 12.02 -22.84 1.56
CA LYS A 3 11.91 -21.38 1.57
C LYS A 3 10.66 -21.03 0.76
N THR A 4 9.54 -20.82 1.43
CA THR A 4 8.34 -20.26 0.82
C THR A 4 8.75 -18.88 0.31
N LYS A 5 8.89 -18.71 -1.01
CA LYS A 5 9.08 -17.38 -1.61
C LYS A 5 7.95 -16.51 -1.08
N LYS A 6 8.26 -15.54 -0.21
CA LYS A 6 7.29 -14.51 0.19
C LYS A 6 6.76 -13.91 -1.10
N THR A 7 5.47 -14.08 -1.33
CA THR A 7 4.79 -13.51 -2.49
C THR A 7 4.88 -11.99 -2.36
N ARG A 8 5.36 -11.30 -3.39
CA ARG A 8 5.46 -9.84 -3.38
C ARG A 8 4.07 -9.27 -3.15
N GLN A 9 3.95 -8.29 -2.25
CA GLN A 9 2.70 -7.60 -1.97
C GLN A 9 2.85 -6.13 -2.29
N ALA A 10 1.75 -5.48 -2.63
CA ALA A 10 1.69 -4.04 -2.82
C ALA A 10 0.33 -3.53 -2.36
N VAL A 11 0.35 -2.36 -1.72
CA VAL A 11 -0.84 -1.60 -1.33
C VAL A 11 -0.66 -0.18 -1.85
N ALA A 12 -1.68 0.34 -2.52
CA ALA A 12 -1.74 1.72 -2.96
C ALA A 12 -2.70 2.49 -2.07
N LEU A 13 -2.27 3.66 -1.61
CA LEU A 13 -3.05 4.54 -0.77
C LEU A 13 -3.53 5.75 -1.57
N LYS A 14 -4.70 6.28 -1.21
CA LYS A 14 -5.26 7.51 -1.74
C LYS A 14 -5.70 8.39 -0.58
N TYR A 15 -5.47 9.68 -0.71
CA TYR A 15 -5.89 10.67 0.27
C TYR A 15 -6.35 11.94 -0.43
N SER A 16 -7.52 12.44 -0.05
CA SER A 16 -8.06 13.72 -0.54
C SER A 16 -8.31 14.62 0.67
N PRO A 17 -7.48 15.64 0.93
CA PRO A 17 -7.59 16.47 2.14
C PRO A 17 -8.96 17.12 2.33
N ASP A 18 -9.65 17.45 1.23
CA ASP A 18 -10.96 18.11 1.26
C ASP A 18 -12.14 17.16 1.56
N LYS A 19 -11.91 15.85 1.53
CA LYS A 19 -12.98 14.83 1.58
C LYS A 19 -12.74 13.71 2.57
N ASP A 20 -11.48 13.38 2.83
CA ASP A 20 -11.08 12.21 3.58
C ASP A 20 -10.47 12.64 4.94
N ASN A 21 -10.92 11.99 6.01
CA ASN A 21 -10.34 12.19 7.35
C ASN A 21 -8.98 11.49 7.49
N ALA A 22 -8.76 10.42 6.72
CA ALA A 22 -7.52 9.65 6.68
C ALA A 22 -7.31 9.04 5.28
N PRO A 23 -6.07 8.69 4.90
CA PRO A 23 -5.79 7.94 3.69
C PRO A 23 -6.48 6.59 3.70
N LYS A 24 -6.89 6.15 2.52
CA LYS A 24 -7.62 4.90 2.30
C LYS A 24 -6.85 4.01 1.36
N VAL A 25 -7.07 2.71 1.47
CA VAL A 25 -6.53 1.73 0.53
C VAL A 25 -7.28 1.84 -0.80
N ALA A 26 -6.61 2.33 -1.83
CA ALA A 26 -7.17 2.42 -3.18
C ALA A 26 -7.01 1.10 -3.96
N ALA A 27 -5.92 0.37 -3.71
CA ALA A 27 -5.70 -0.94 -4.32
C ALA A 27 -4.81 -1.80 -3.45
N ARG A 28 -4.98 -3.13 -3.53
CA ARG A 28 -4.05 -4.09 -2.92
C ARG A 28 -3.89 -5.32 -3.82
N GLY A 29 -2.74 -5.97 -3.72
CA GLY A 29 -2.50 -7.19 -4.49
C GLY A 29 -1.28 -7.96 -4.02
N SER A 30 -1.20 -9.19 -4.50
CA SER A 30 -0.04 -10.08 -4.30
C SER A 30 0.43 -10.67 -5.63
N GLY A 31 1.68 -11.11 -5.68
CA GLY A 31 2.31 -11.68 -6.87
C GLY A 31 2.21 -10.74 -8.07
N ILE A 32 1.61 -11.24 -9.16
CA ILE A 32 1.47 -10.51 -10.43
C ILE A 32 0.64 -9.23 -10.25
N ILE A 33 -0.37 -9.24 -9.37
CA ILE A 33 -1.19 -8.04 -9.13
C ILE A 33 -0.36 -6.97 -8.43
N ALA A 34 0.48 -7.35 -7.46
CA ALA A 34 1.38 -6.41 -6.80
C ALA A 34 2.35 -5.76 -7.79
N GLU A 35 2.91 -6.54 -8.72
CA GLU A 35 3.78 -6.02 -9.79
C GLU A 35 3.05 -5.04 -10.70
N LYS A 36 1.79 -5.34 -11.09
CA LYS A 36 0.96 -4.42 -11.88
C LYS A 36 0.70 -3.11 -11.16
N ILE A 37 0.42 -3.15 -9.85
CA ILE A 37 0.22 -1.94 -9.03
C ILE A 37 1.49 -1.10 -9.03
N ILE A 38 2.65 -1.71 -8.74
CA ILE A 38 3.95 -1.02 -8.71
C ILE A 38 4.30 -0.42 -10.08
N ASN A 39 4.11 -1.17 -11.16
CA ASN A 39 4.38 -0.68 -12.52
C ASN A 39 3.45 0.48 -12.90
N SER A 40 2.20 0.43 -12.47
CA SER A 40 1.24 1.52 -12.68
C SER A 40 1.66 2.76 -11.91
N ALA A 41 2.03 2.61 -10.63
CA ALA A 41 2.53 3.71 -9.81
C ALA A 41 3.75 4.39 -10.46
N LYS A 42 4.75 3.60 -10.88
CA LYS A 42 5.93 4.11 -11.61
C LYS A 42 5.57 4.84 -12.91
N LYS A 43 4.63 4.28 -13.69
CA LYS A 43 4.18 4.89 -14.95
C LYS A 43 3.55 6.26 -14.75
N TYR A 44 2.80 6.45 -13.67
CA TYR A 44 2.13 7.71 -13.34
C TYR A 44 2.95 8.61 -12.41
N GLY A 45 4.21 8.27 -12.11
CA GLY A 45 5.06 9.07 -11.22
C GLY A 45 4.61 9.07 -9.76
N ILE A 46 3.82 8.07 -9.33
CA ILE A 46 3.40 7.91 -7.94
C ILE A 46 4.58 7.33 -7.13
N PRO A 47 4.95 7.94 -5.98
CA PRO A 47 6.00 7.42 -5.11
C PRO A 47 5.76 5.95 -4.70
N VAL A 48 6.81 5.14 -4.74
CA VAL A 48 6.78 3.74 -4.30
C VAL A 48 7.85 3.53 -3.24
N LYS A 49 7.42 3.15 -2.04
CA LYS A 49 8.30 2.76 -0.94
C LYS A 49 8.24 1.26 -0.72
N ASP A 50 9.40 0.63 -0.54
CA ASP A 50 9.52 -0.77 -0.14
C ASP A 50 9.70 -0.81 1.38
N ASP A 51 8.64 -1.19 2.08
CA ASP A 51 8.59 -1.23 3.54
C ASP A 51 7.81 -2.48 3.98
N PRO A 52 8.52 -3.57 4.33
CA PRO A 52 7.90 -4.83 4.71
C PRO A 52 6.98 -4.73 5.93
N ASP A 53 7.30 -3.85 6.89
CA ASP A 53 6.53 -3.69 8.13
C ASP A 53 5.20 -2.98 7.83
N LEU A 54 5.23 -1.92 7.01
CA LEU A 54 4.01 -1.28 6.52
C LEU A 54 3.15 -2.24 5.70
N ILE A 55 3.76 -3.04 4.81
CA ILE A 55 3.03 -3.99 3.99
C ILE A 55 2.32 -5.04 4.86
N GLU A 56 2.92 -5.50 5.96
CA GLU A 56 2.28 -6.46 6.84
C GLU A 56 0.99 -5.91 7.48
N VAL A 57 0.99 -4.63 7.83
CA VAL A 57 -0.19 -3.97 8.41
C VAL A 57 -1.21 -3.63 7.31
N LEU A 58 -0.78 -2.92 6.27
CA LEU A 58 -1.65 -2.40 5.22
C LEU A 58 -2.27 -3.50 4.35
N SER A 59 -1.59 -4.63 4.17
CA SER A 59 -2.14 -5.74 3.38
C SER A 59 -3.36 -6.42 4.01
N LYS A 60 -3.56 -6.23 5.33
CA LYS A 60 -4.72 -6.75 6.08
C LYS A 60 -5.97 -5.89 5.86
N LEU A 61 -5.82 -4.62 5.49
CA LEU A 61 -6.92 -3.68 5.25
C LEU A 61 -7.61 -3.97 3.92
N ASN A 62 -8.92 -3.70 3.85
CA ASN A 62 -9.69 -3.82 2.62
C ASN A 62 -9.61 -2.56 1.76
N ILE A 63 -10.04 -2.67 0.51
CA ILE A 63 -10.15 -1.53 -0.40
C ILE A 63 -11.21 -0.57 0.14
N GLU A 64 -10.97 0.74 0.03
CA GLU A 64 -11.72 1.85 0.63
C GLU A 64 -11.67 1.91 2.17
N GLU A 65 -10.92 1.03 2.84
CA GLU A 65 -10.71 1.08 4.28
C GLU A 65 -9.68 2.15 4.65
N GLU A 66 -9.97 2.92 5.69
CA GLU A 66 -9.07 3.96 6.22
C GLU A 66 -7.88 3.31 6.94
N ILE A 67 -6.68 3.88 6.75
CA ILE A 67 -5.51 3.41 7.47
C ILE A 67 -5.56 3.85 8.93
N PRO A 68 -5.14 3.00 9.88
CA PRO A 68 -5.19 3.36 11.28
C PRO A 68 -4.14 4.45 11.60
N PRO A 69 -4.40 5.31 12.62
CA PRO A 69 -3.61 6.51 12.88
C PRO A 69 -2.12 6.26 13.15
N ASN A 70 -1.80 5.09 13.71
CA ASN A 70 -0.42 4.67 13.98
C ASN A 70 0.41 4.48 12.71
N VAL A 71 -0.22 4.25 11.57
CA VAL A 71 0.43 4.08 10.26
C VAL A 71 0.48 5.40 9.49
N TYR A 72 -0.41 6.34 9.84
CA TYR A 72 -0.57 7.61 9.12
C TYR A 72 0.70 8.46 9.14
N ILE A 73 1.39 8.51 10.28
CA ILE A 73 2.64 9.29 10.45
C ILE A 73 3.70 8.81 9.46
N VAL A 74 3.83 7.49 9.29
CA VAL A 74 4.84 6.89 8.39
C VAL A 74 4.51 7.14 6.92
N VAL A 75 3.23 7.30 6.59
CA VAL A 75 2.76 7.63 5.23
C VAL A 75 2.91 9.13 4.94
N ALA A 76 2.77 10.00 5.94
CA ALA A 76 2.85 11.45 5.78
C ALA A 76 4.28 11.96 5.50
N GLU A 77 5.30 11.16 5.79
CA GLU A 77 6.72 11.47 5.50
C GLU A 77 7.14 11.11 4.05
N LEU A 78 6.22 10.65 3.20
CA LEU A 78 6.49 10.12 1.85
C LEU A 78 6.27 11.12 0.71
#